data_AF-A0A382WVG2-F1
#
_entry.id   AF-A0A382WVG2-F1
#
_cell.length_a   1.000
_cell.length_b   1.000
_cell.length_c   1.000
_cell.angle_alpha   90.00
_cell.angle_beta   90.00
_cell.angle_gamma   90.00
#
_symmetry.space_group_name_H-M   'P 1'
#
loop_
_entity.id
_entity.type
_entity.pdbx_description
1 polymer ?
#
loop_
_entity_poly.entity_id
_entity_poly.type
_entity_poly.pdbx_seq_one_letter_code
_entity_poly.pdbx_strand_id
1 'polypeptide(L)'
;MNVILLATVFILNAVVAWAEPYEAPPWVPPPPPKSRVHLVDNGDGTLTETKTRLMWTKKDSYADLGKCLNWHQAKDYVKNLKTGGYTDWRLPMVVEYGMIYDDTKENNMAWDHDPDLPLHLSEQFADGAAYWYWSAEYDETDLTDCCTRIAYFVTGRAFSRNLSACTNGGVRAVRGLD
;
A
#
# COMPACT_ATOMS: atom_id res chain seq x y z
N MET A 1 -2.95 -8.91 -98.20
CA MET A 1 -2.69 -7.86 -97.20
C MET A 1 -3.95 -7.71 -96.34
N ASN A 2 -3.94 -8.28 -95.14
CA ASN A 2 -4.76 -7.86 -94.00
C ASN A 2 -4.25 -8.62 -92.77
N VAL A 3 -3.63 -7.89 -91.85
CA VAL A 3 -3.11 -8.39 -90.58
C VAL A 3 -4.23 -8.27 -89.56
N ILE A 4 -4.65 -9.37 -88.94
CA ILE A 4 -5.56 -9.35 -87.79
C ILE A 4 -4.76 -9.82 -86.58
N LEU A 5 -4.47 -8.88 -85.69
CA LEU A 5 -3.68 -9.06 -84.48
C LEU A 5 -4.55 -9.73 -83.41
N LEU A 6 -4.19 -10.94 -82.98
CA LEU A 6 -4.78 -11.62 -81.82
C LEU A 6 -4.23 -10.98 -80.54
N ALA A 7 -5.05 -10.15 -79.86
CA ALA A 7 -4.71 -9.62 -78.55
C ALA A 7 -5.22 -10.58 -77.46
N THR A 8 -4.33 -11.39 -76.89
CA THR A 8 -4.61 -12.18 -75.69
C THR A 8 -4.49 -11.29 -74.45
N VAL A 9 -5.60 -11.06 -73.76
CA VAL A 9 -5.65 -10.33 -72.50
C VAL A 9 -5.29 -11.28 -71.36
N PHE A 10 -4.15 -11.08 -70.71
CA PHE A 10 -3.80 -11.75 -69.46
C PHE A 10 -4.34 -10.93 -68.28
N ILE A 11 -5.37 -11.44 -67.63
CA ILE A 11 -5.89 -10.87 -66.37
C ILE A 11 -5.03 -11.45 -65.23
N LEU A 12 -4.20 -10.61 -64.61
CA LEU A 12 -3.50 -10.98 -63.38
C LEU A 12 -4.52 -11.01 -62.24
N ASN A 13 -4.95 -12.22 -61.83
CA ASN A 13 -5.69 -12.39 -60.57
C ASN A 13 -4.71 -12.30 -59.40
N ALA A 14 -4.40 -11.08 -58.97
CA ALA A 14 -3.76 -10.86 -57.68
C ALA A 14 -4.79 -11.12 -56.58
N VAL A 15 -4.82 -12.35 -56.05
CA VAL A 15 -5.52 -12.63 -54.79
C VAL A 15 -4.67 -11.98 -53.68
N VAL A 16 -4.98 -10.73 -53.37
CA VAL A 16 -4.51 -10.13 -52.12
C VAL A 16 -5.21 -10.90 -51.01
N ALA A 17 -4.48 -11.76 -50.31
CA ALA A 17 -4.98 -12.44 -49.14
C ALA A 17 -5.17 -11.39 -48.03
N TRP A 18 -6.35 -10.79 -47.98
CA TRP A 18 -6.77 -9.96 -46.86
C TRP A 18 -6.87 -10.88 -45.64
N ALA A 19 -6.00 -10.71 -44.66
CA ALA A 19 -6.23 -11.29 -43.34
C ALA A 19 -7.50 -10.62 -42.78
N GLU A 20 -8.41 -11.42 -42.23
CA GLU A 20 -9.57 -10.86 -41.54
C GLU A 20 -9.11 -9.91 -40.42
N PRO A 21 -9.80 -8.79 -40.19
CA PRO A 21 -9.49 -7.90 -39.08
C PRO A 21 -9.45 -8.68 -37.77
N TYR A 22 -8.42 -8.46 -36.95
CA TYR A 22 -8.36 -9.06 -35.63
C TYR A 22 -9.56 -8.59 -34.80
N GLU A 23 -10.39 -9.54 -34.36
CA GLU A 23 -11.40 -9.32 -33.34
C GLU A 23 -10.83 -9.74 -31.99
N ALA A 24 -10.74 -8.79 -31.05
CA ALA A 24 -10.34 -9.12 -29.70
C ALA A 24 -11.35 -10.07 -29.05
N PRO A 25 -10.90 -11.06 -28.27
CA PRO A 25 -11.83 -11.90 -27.53
C PRO A 25 -12.69 -11.03 -26.59
N PRO A 26 -13.92 -11.46 -26.27
CA PRO A 26 -14.75 -10.78 -25.27
C PRO A 26 -13.96 -10.55 -23.98
N TRP A 27 -14.09 -9.35 -23.42
CA TRP A 27 -13.42 -9.02 -22.16
C TRP A 27 -13.90 -9.97 -21.05
N VAL A 28 -12.95 -10.63 -20.40
CA VAL A 28 -13.19 -11.44 -19.20
C VAL A 28 -12.56 -10.71 -18.02
N PRO A 29 -13.32 -10.43 -16.94
CA PRO A 29 -12.74 -9.82 -15.75
C PRO A 29 -11.60 -10.69 -15.21
N PRO A 30 -10.45 -10.10 -14.84
CA PRO A 30 -9.40 -10.86 -14.19
C PRO A 30 -9.94 -11.46 -12.88
N PRO A 31 -9.42 -12.61 -12.43
CA PRO A 31 -9.76 -13.14 -11.12
C PRO A 31 -9.43 -12.09 -10.04
N PRO A 32 -10.19 -12.06 -8.94
CA PRO A 32 -9.92 -11.13 -7.85
C PRO A 32 -8.47 -11.26 -7.37
N PRO A 33 -7.79 -10.13 -7.10
CA PRO A 33 -6.45 -10.17 -6.55
C PRO A 33 -6.45 -10.91 -5.20
N LYS A 34 -5.37 -11.64 -4.94
CA LYS A 34 -5.14 -12.28 -3.64
C LYS A 34 -4.27 -11.38 -2.78
N SER A 35 -4.57 -11.34 -1.49
CA SER A 35 -3.73 -10.64 -0.50
C SER A 35 -2.27 -11.04 -0.65
N ARG A 36 -1.40 -10.03 -0.66
CA ARG A 36 0.06 -10.22 -0.66
C ARG A 36 0.65 -10.21 0.75
N VAL A 37 -0.14 -9.86 1.76
CA VAL A 37 0.32 -9.66 3.14
C VAL A 37 0.13 -10.97 3.91
N HIS A 38 1.19 -11.49 4.53
CA HIS A 38 1.11 -12.71 5.33
C HIS A 38 1.59 -12.45 6.75
N LEU A 39 0.63 -12.24 7.65
CA LEU A 39 0.83 -11.97 9.06
C LEU A 39 0.57 -13.22 9.89
N VAL A 40 1.48 -13.47 10.83
CA VAL A 40 1.35 -14.50 11.87
C VAL A 40 1.23 -13.81 13.21
N ASP A 41 0.18 -14.14 13.96
CA ASP A 41 -0.03 -13.68 15.33
C ASP A 41 0.88 -14.42 16.31
N ASN A 42 1.68 -13.67 17.06
CA ASN A 42 2.59 -14.23 18.04
C ASN A 42 1.93 -14.42 19.42
N GLY A 43 0.68 -13.96 19.61
CA GLY A 43 -0.08 -14.10 20.85
C GLY A 43 0.35 -13.15 21.98
N ASP A 44 1.28 -12.24 21.71
CA ASP A 44 1.91 -11.35 22.69
C ASP A 44 1.67 -9.84 22.40
N GLY A 45 0.70 -9.56 21.52
CA GLY A 45 0.43 -8.21 21.04
C GLY A 45 1.23 -7.81 19.79
N THR A 46 1.98 -8.74 19.19
CA THR A 46 2.74 -8.51 17.96
C THR A 46 2.28 -9.41 16.79
N LEU A 47 2.62 -8.99 15.58
CA LEU A 47 2.37 -9.71 14.33
C LEU A 47 3.66 -9.81 13.53
N THR A 48 4.01 -11.00 13.07
CA THR A 48 5.16 -11.21 12.16
C THR A 48 4.70 -11.20 10.72
N GLU A 49 5.20 -10.26 9.90
CA GLU A 49 5.06 -10.31 8.45
C GLU A 49 6.19 -11.16 7.86
N THR A 50 5.82 -12.34 7.38
CA THR A 50 6.77 -13.41 7.07
C THR A 50 7.63 -13.16 5.84
N LYS A 51 7.19 -12.33 4.88
CA LYS A 51 7.93 -12.10 3.63
C LYS A 51 9.07 -11.11 3.81
N THR A 52 8.87 -10.09 4.63
CA THR A 52 9.83 -9.03 4.95
C THR A 52 10.67 -9.33 6.19
N ARG A 53 10.29 -10.37 6.95
CA ARG A 53 10.89 -10.66 8.28
C ARG A 53 10.82 -9.46 9.23
N LEU A 54 9.73 -8.70 9.14
CA LEU A 54 9.43 -7.61 10.04
C LEU A 54 8.37 -8.05 11.04
N MET A 55 8.50 -7.58 12.27
CA MET A 55 7.49 -7.75 13.31
C MET A 55 6.88 -6.39 13.64
N TRP A 56 5.56 -6.37 13.79
CA TRP A 56 4.74 -5.18 13.94
C TRP A 56 3.96 -5.24 15.24
N THR A 57 3.70 -4.09 15.86
CA THR A 57 2.73 -4.02 16.97
C THR A 57 1.31 -4.20 16.43
N LYS A 58 0.46 -4.95 17.16
CA LYS A 58 -0.97 -5.08 16.82
C LYS A 58 -1.73 -3.78 16.98
N LYS A 59 -1.46 -3.04 18.05
CA LYS A 59 -1.97 -1.68 18.24
C LYS A 59 -1.00 -0.69 17.63
N ASP A 60 -1.53 0.30 16.92
CA ASP A 60 -0.80 1.54 16.68
C ASP A 60 -0.95 2.47 17.90
N SER A 61 -0.29 3.62 17.87
CA SER A 61 -0.36 4.58 18.96
C SER A 61 -1.76 5.14 19.22
N TYR A 62 -2.63 5.20 18.21
CA TYR A 62 -3.98 5.75 18.37
C TYR A 62 -4.88 4.72 19.05
N ALA A 63 -4.82 3.45 18.61
CA ALA A 63 -5.52 2.34 19.24
C ALA A 63 -5.06 2.10 20.70
N ASP A 64 -3.83 2.51 21.05
CA ASP A 64 -3.31 2.42 22.41
C ASP A 64 -3.67 3.63 23.28
N LEU A 65 -3.52 4.85 22.75
CA LEU A 65 -3.63 6.09 23.53
C LEU A 65 -4.97 6.84 23.36
N GLY A 66 -5.77 6.48 22.38
CA GLY A 66 -7.02 7.16 22.04
C GLY A 66 -6.85 8.60 21.53
N LYS A 67 -5.65 8.96 21.06
CA LYS A 67 -5.33 10.30 20.56
C LYS A 67 -4.26 10.24 19.49
N CYS A 68 -4.23 11.26 18.64
CA CYS A 68 -3.16 11.42 17.70
C CYS A 68 -1.84 11.80 18.39
N LEU A 69 -0.73 11.53 17.70
CA LEU A 69 0.60 11.98 18.08
C LEU A 69 1.21 12.79 16.94
N ASN A 70 1.92 13.86 17.28
CA ASN A 70 2.85 14.48 16.33
C ASN A 70 4.09 13.61 16.14
N TRP A 71 4.97 13.95 15.18
CA TRP A 71 6.08 13.07 14.84
C TRP A 71 7.06 12.85 16.01
N HIS A 72 7.37 13.89 16.77
CA HIS A 72 8.26 13.79 17.93
C HIS A 72 7.66 12.91 19.03
N GLN A 73 6.37 13.09 19.32
CA GLN A 73 5.64 12.25 20.26
C GLN A 73 5.55 10.80 19.80
N ALA A 74 5.37 10.57 18.49
CA ALA A 74 5.37 9.23 17.90
C ALA A 74 6.75 8.55 18.08
N LYS A 75 7.83 9.29 17.84
CA LYS A 75 9.21 8.83 18.08
C LYS A 75 9.43 8.44 19.54
N ASP A 76 9.00 9.28 20.47
CA ASP A 76 9.13 9.01 21.91
C ASP A 76 8.24 7.85 22.36
N TYR A 77 7.01 7.74 21.84
CA TYR A 77 6.12 6.60 22.08
C TYR A 77 6.80 5.30 21.68
N VAL A 78 7.31 5.22 20.45
CA VAL A 78 7.94 3.99 19.93
C VAL A 78 9.19 3.62 20.73
N LYS A 79 10.03 4.60 21.08
CA LYS A 79 11.26 4.36 21.88
C LYS A 79 10.96 3.75 23.26
N ASN A 80 9.79 4.02 23.82
CA ASN A 80 9.40 3.54 25.14
C ASN A 80 8.53 2.27 25.10
N LEU A 81 8.21 1.74 23.91
CA LEU A 81 7.40 0.54 23.77
C LEU A 81 8.10 -0.70 24.34
N LYS A 82 7.30 -1.56 24.96
CA LYS A 82 7.70 -2.88 25.49
C LYS A 82 6.79 -4.02 25.03
N THR A 83 6.01 -3.80 23.97
CA THR A 83 5.06 -4.77 23.42
C THR A 83 5.76 -6.08 23.06
N GLY A 84 5.17 -7.21 23.41
CA GLY A 84 5.81 -8.53 23.26
C GLY A 84 7.07 -8.76 24.10
N GLY A 85 7.39 -7.85 25.04
CA GLY A 85 8.63 -7.89 25.82
C GLY A 85 9.86 -7.33 25.10
N TYR A 86 9.70 -6.76 23.90
CA TYR A 86 10.79 -6.22 23.09
C TYR A 86 10.98 -4.71 23.29
N THR A 87 12.22 -4.22 23.19
CA THR A 87 12.58 -2.81 23.43
C THR A 87 13.27 -2.13 22.24
N ASP A 88 13.46 -2.85 21.14
CA ASP A 88 14.12 -2.44 19.91
C ASP A 88 13.11 -1.97 18.84
N TRP A 89 11.93 -1.52 19.28
CA TRP A 89 10.92 -0.93 18.41
C TRP A 89 11.41 0.37 17.77
N ARG A 90 11.09 0.56 16.49
CA ARG A 90 11.43 1.77 15.73
C ARG A 90 10.27 2.25 14.85
N LEU A 91 10.38 3.50 14.41
CA LEU A 91 9.53 4.01 13.35
C LEU A 91 9.80 3.20 12.07
N PRO A 92 8.76 2.82 11.32
CA PRO A 92 8.92 2.22 10.00
C PRO A 92 9.31 3.24 8.94
N MET A 93 9.94 2.79 7.87
CA MET A 93 10.03 3.55 6.62
C MET A 93 8.69 3.47 5.86
N VAL A 94 8.37 4.44 5.00
CA VAL A 94 7.13 4.39 4.21
C VAL A 94 7.05 3.13 3.35
N VAL A 95 8.18 2.68 2.80
CA VAL A 95 8.22 1.46 2.00
C VAL A 95 7.83 0.21 2.81
N GLU A 96 8.12 0.18 4.11
CA GLU A 96 7.74 -0.93 4.99
C GLU A 96 6.24 -0.93 5.28
N TYR A 97 5.62 0.26 5.45
CA TYR A 97 4.16 0.36 5.53
C TYR A 97 3.49 -0.17 4.26
N GLY A 98 4.09 0.08 3.10
CA GLY A 98 3.62 -0.49 1.83
C GLY A 98 3.60 -2.02 1.80
N MET A 99 4.36 -2.69 2.67
CA MET A 99 4.39 -4.16 2.76
C MET A 99 3.28 -4.74 3.64
N ILE A 100 2.61 -3.91 4.46
CA ILE A 100 1.43 -4.30 5.25
C ILE A 100 0.12 -3.67 4.76
N TYR A 101 0.18 -2.80 3.75
CA TYR A 101 -0.97 -2.34 3.00
C TYR A 101 -1.51 -3.47 2.10
N ASP A 102 -2.82 -3.67 2.12
CA ASP A 102 -3.50 -4.75 1.40
C ASP A 102 -4.70 -4.22 0.62
N ASP A 103 -4.52 -4.02 -0.69
CA ASP A 103 -5.56 -3.58 -1.63
C ASP A 103 -6.69 -4.60 -1.82
N THR A 104 -6.60 -5.78 -1.20
CA THR A 104 -7.65 -6.81 -1.20
C THR A 104 -8.48 -6.79 0.08
N LYS A 105 -8.22 -5.84 0.98
CA LYS A 105 -8.90 -5.66 2.26
C LYS A 105 -9.48 -4.26 2.31
N GLU A 106 -10.67 -4.16 2.87
CA GLU A 106 -11.30 -2.92 3.27
C GLU A 106 -11.99 -3.20 4.60
N ASN A 107 -11.70 -2.41 5.62
CA ASN A 107 -12.35 -2.55 6.92
C ASN A 107 -12.56 -1.21 7.57
N ASN A 108 -13.55 -1.18 8.45
CA ASN A 108 -13.93 0.00 9.17
C ASN A 108 -13.41 -0.10 10.61
N MET A 109 -12.11 0.04 10.79
CA MET A 109 -11.43 -0.10 12.09
C MET A 109 -10.53 1.10 12.42
N ALA A 110 -10.73 2.22 11.72
CA ALA A 110 -10.24 3.50 12.19
C ALA A 110 -10.96 3.88 13.50
N TRP A 111 -10.35 4.76 14.29
CA TRP A 111 -10.83 5.18 15.61
C TRP A 111 -12.28 5.71 15.67
N ASP A 112 -12.81 6.24 14.58
CA ASP A 112 -14.17 6.79 14.45
C ASP A 112 -15.12 5.89 13.66
N HIS A 113 -14.63 4.75 13.16
CA HIS A 113 -15.40 3.80 12.37
C HIS A 113 -16.19 4.47 11.22
N ASP A 114 -15.57 5.37 10.46
CA ASP A 114 -16.17 5.97 9.27
C ASP A 114 -16.19 4.98 8.07
N PRO A 115 -17.38 4.54 7.60
CA PRO A 115 -17.48 3.62 6.47
C PRO A 115 -17.03 4.23 5.13
N ASP A 116 -16.96 5.56 5.01
CA ASP A 116 -16.51 6.24 3.79
C ASP A 116 -14.98 6.27 3.66
N LEU A 117 -14.25 5.93 4.73
CA LEU A 117 -12.79 5.93 4.80
C LEU A 117 -12.23 4.56 5.27
N PRO A 118 -12.53 3.45 4.58
CA PRO A 118 -12.05 2.14 4.99
C PRO A 118 -10.52 2.06 4.97
N LEU A 119 -9.95 1.32 5.92
CA LEU A 119 -8.52 1.01 5.94
C LEU A 119 -8.25 -0.25 5.11
N HIS A 120 -7.24 -0.16 4.26
CA HIS A 120 -6.74 -1.29 3.48
C HIS A 120 -5.63 -2.00 4.26
N LEU A 121 -6.02 -2.56 5.39
CA LEU A 121 -5.15 -3.16 6.41
C LEU A 121 -5.71 -4.54 6.79
N SER A 122 -4.89 -5.43 7.34
CA SER A 122 -5.42 -6.71 7.85
C SER A 122 -6.23 -6.51 9.13
N GLU A 123 -7.38 -7.18 9.26
CA GLU A 123 -8.19 -7.23 10.49
C GLU A 123 -7.47 -7.93 11.67
N GLN A 124 -6.29 -8.53 11.44
CA GLN A 124 -5.45 -9.02 12.54
C GLN A 124 -4.83 -7.89 13.36
N PHE A 125 -4.71 -6.70 12.78
CA PHE A 125 -4.34 -5.50 13.51
C PHE A 125 -5.51 -5.03 14.38
N ALA A 126 -5.19 -4.32 15.46
CA ALA A 126 -6.20 -3.88 16.41
C ALA A 126 -7.14 -2.82 15.80
N ASP A 127 -8.40 -2.89 16.24
CA ASP A 127 -9.40 -1.86 16.05
C ASP A 127 -9.00 -0.54 16.72
N GLY A 128 -9.59 0.56 16.27
CA GLY A 128 -9.31 1.91 16.78
C GLY A 128 -8.05 2.54 16.20
N ALA A 129 -7.65 2.12 15.00
CA ALA A 129 -6.42 2.54 14.34
C ALA A 129 -6.44 4.00 13.87
N ALA A 130 -5.25 4.57 13.67
CA ALA A 130 -5.11 5.83 12.95
C ALA A 130 -5.32 5.63 11.44
N TYR A 131 -5.72 6.69 10.75
CA TYR A 131 -5.89 6.67 9.29
C TYR A 131 -4.55 6.66 8.52
N TRP A 132 -3.54 7.29 9.10
CA TRP A 132 -2.21 7.40 8.51
C TRP A 132 -1.12 7.30 9.57
N TYR A 133 0.08 6.89 9.14
CA TYR A 133 1.19 6.64 10.05
C TYR A 133 2.44 7.44 9.72
N TRP A 134 3.09 7.93 10.77
CA TRP A 134 4.42 8.54 10.70
C TRP A 134 5.49 7.54 10.27
N SER A 135 6.39 7.98 9.40
CA SER A 135 7.58 7.22 9.04
C SER A 135 8.86 7.80 9.68
N ALA A 136 9.94 7.02 9.64
CA ALA A 136 11.26 7.44 10.10
C ALA A 136 11.96 8.42 9.13
N GLU A 137 11.47 8.56 7.90
CA GLU A 137 12.09 9.38 6.86
C GLU A 137 11.84 10.87 7.15
N TYR A 138 12.84 11.58 7.67
CA TYR A 138 12.75 13.02 7.89
C TYR A 138 13.66 13.76 6.89
N ASP A 139 13.16 14.88 6.36
CA ASP A 139 13.96 15.73 5.49
C ASP A 139 14.79 16.68 6.36
N GLU A 140 16.12 16.64 6.23
CA GLU A 140 17.02 17.61 6.88
C GLU A 140 16.89 18.96 6.18
N THR A 141 16.21 19.90 6.84
CA THR A 141 16.01 21.26 6.35
C THR A 141 16.23 22.26 7.46
N ASP A 142 16.54 23.52 7.11
CA ASP A 142 16.65 24.63 8.07
C ASP A 142 15.28 25.06 8.64
N LEU A 143 14.18 24.41 8.21
CA LEU A 143 12.84 24.70 8.69
C LEU A 143 12.59 23.95 10.00
N THR A 144 12.14 24.68 11.01
CA THR A 144 11.86 24.14 12.34
C THR A 144 10.63 23.20 12.39
N ASP A 145 9.73 23.29 11.42
CA ASP A 145 8.52 22.45 11.30
C ASP A 145 8.34 21.89 9.88
N CYS A 146 9.35 21.18 9.39
CA CYS A 146 9.28 20.37 8.19
C CYS A 146 9.92 19.02 8.48
N CYS A 147 9.82 18.03 7.60
CA CYS A 147 8.60 17.39 7.15
C CYS A 147 8.95 15.91 7.19
N THR A 148 7.95 15.05 7.15
CA THR A 148 8.22 13.62 7.01
C THR A 148 7.15 12.99 6.15
N ARG A 149 7.52 11.88 5.51
CA ARG A 149 6.56 11.09 4.77
C ARG A 149 5.65 10.32 5.73
N ILE A 150 4.39 10.21 5.36
CA ILE A 150 3.39 9.40 6.04
C ILE A 150 2.85 8.35 5.07
N ALA A 151 2.34 7.23 5.60
CA ALA A 151 1.59 6.25 4.83
C ALA A 151 0.10 6.39 5.14
N TYR A 152 -0.73 6.61 4.11
CA TYR A 152 -2.18 6.77 4.27
C TYR A 152 -2.93 5.50 3.85
N PHE A 153 -3.49 4.77 4.83
CA PHE A 153 -4.03 3.44 4.63
C PHE A 153 -5.41 3.40 3.96
N VAL A 154 -6.07 4.55 3.82
CA VAL A 154 -7.30 4.67 3.01
C VAL A 154 -7.00 4.58 1.51
N THR A 155 -5.82 4.99 1.07
CA THR A 155 -5.50 5.09 -0.38
C THR A 155 -4.24 4.33 -0.80
N GLY A 156 -3.45 3.85 0.17
CA GLY A 156 -2.14 3.23 -0.07
C GLY A 156 -1.06 4.22 -0.51
N ARG A 157 -1.33 5.52 -0.47
CA ARG A 157 -0.40 6.56 -0.92
C ARG A 157 0.42 7.13 0.21
N ALA A 158 1.62 7.57 -0.16
CA ALA A 158 2.49 8.33 0.72
C ALA A 158 2.29 9.84 0.48
N PHE A 159 2.25 10.61 1.56
CA PHE A 159 2.20 12.07 1.54
C PHE A 159 3.27 12.64 2.44
N SER A 160 3.54 13.94 2.33
CA SER A 160 4.36 14.65 3.32
C SER A 160 3.46 15.46 4.27
N ARG A 161 3.87 15.52 5.54
CA ARG A 161 3.21 16.31 6.60
C ARG A 161 4.28 17.02 7.42
N ASN A 162 3.92 18.18 7.98
CA ASN A 162 4.74 18.88 8.95
C ASN A 162 4.85 18.06 10.24
N LEU A 163 5.99 18.13 10.93
CA LEU A 163 6.25 17.32 12.12
C LEU A 163 5.28 17.63 13.26
N SER A 164 4.76 18.86 13.31
CA SER A 164 3.76 19.31 14.27
C SER A 164 2.33 18.80 14.02
N ALA A 165 2.04 18.27 12.83
CA ALA A 165 0.72 17.76 12.49
C ALA A 165 0.33 16.58 13.41
N CYS A 166 -0.96 16.34 13.58
CA CYS A 166 -1.44 15.28 14.47
C CYS A 166 -2.72 14.65 13.93
N THR A 167 -3.61 15.43 13.31
CA THR A 167 -4.98 15.07 12.95
C THR A 167 -5.15 13.65 12.37
N ASN A 168 -5.73 12.76 13.19
CA ASN A 168 -6.03 11.36 12.90
C ASN A 168 -4.82 10.49 12.49
N GLY A 169 -3.61 10.92 12.84
CA GLY A 169 -2.38 10.21 12.59
C GLY A 169 -1.81 9.55 13.84
N GLY A 170 -0.98 8.54 13.62
CA GLY A 170 -0.28 7.83 14.68
C GLY A 170 0.98 7.16 14.17
N VAL A 171 1.39 6.10 14.85
CA VAL A 171 2.51 5.26 14.43
C VAL A 171 2.26 3.82 14.83
N ARG A 172 2.56 2.89 13.92
CA ARG A 172 2.62 1.46 14.22
C ARG A 172 4.08 1.05 14.22
N ALA A 173 4.59 0.62 15.37
CA ALA A 173 6.01 0.32 15.48
C ALA A 173 6.37 -0.95 14.73
N VAL A 174 7.59 -0.99 14.23
CA VAL A 174 8.19 -2.16 13.58
C VAL A 174 9.53 -2.48 14.21
N ARG A 175 9.92 -3.75 14.14
CA ARG A 175 11.28 -4.22 14.44
C ARG A 175 11.70 -5.30 13.45
N GLY A 176 13.01 -5.50 13.30
CA GLY A 176 13.59 -6.57 12.50
C GLY A 176 13.59 -7.90 13.26
N LEU A 177 13.45 -9.00 12.52
CA LEU A 177 13.71 -10.36 13.00
C LEU A 177 15.02 -10.85 12.38
N ASP A 178 16.12 -10.30 12.86
CA ASP A 178 17.46 -10.71 12.45
C ASP A 178 17.77 -12.13 12.94
#